data_AF-A0A2T4GDG7-F1
#
_entry.id   AF-A0A2T4GDG7-F1
#
_cell.length_a   1.000
_cell.length_b   1.000
_cell.length_c   1.000
_cell.angle_alpha   90.00
_cell.angle_beta   90.00
_cell.angle_gamma   90.00
#
_symmetry.space_group_name_H-M   'P 1'
#
loop_
_entity.id
_entity.type
_entity.pdbx_description
1 polymer ?
#
loop_
_entity_poly.entity_id
_entity_poly.type
_entity_poly.pdbx_seq_one_letter_code
_entity_poly.pdbx_strand_id
1 'polypeptide(L)'
;MPTEPSMGPSTEPRIELNEAKAALQWHHNDTPRYLSEGDPKASLIKLTVHLNTTSALFAIQIPIAYKQYTKASTIYLHIHPRSIVSLTHSIQQNLPDAVKPVFCCAFASTSALCLNLKLNNPVTIFVPNFINEPVTAQPSTPNHPHKRKRSQDLIDKRGRIPSAAVIWDRLLELEAVVQRRPPSITTEDSSQYA
;
A
#
# COMPACT_ATOMS: atom_id res chain seq x y z
N MET A 1 8.26 -40.74 -46.58
CA MET A 1 7.47 -39.63 -46.02
C MET A 1 7.48 -39.78 -44.51
N PRO A 2 8.34 -39.07 -43.77
CA PRO A 2 8.28 -39.07 -42.31
C PRO A 2 7.20 -38.09 -41.86
N THR A 3 6.24 -38.59 -41.09
CA THR A 3 5.17 -37.81 -40.45
C THR A 3 5.78 -36.90 -39.39
N GLU A 4 5.58 -35.59 -39.51
CA GLU A 4 5.91 -34.63 -38.45
C GLU A 4 5.11 -34.96 -37.17
N PRO A 5 5.73 -34.97 -35.99
CA PRO A 5 4.99 -35.08 -34.75
C PRO A 5 4.19 -33.79 -34.53
N SER A 6 2.87 -33.93 -34.50
CA SER A 6 1.93 -32.89 -34.07
C SER A 6 2.31 -32.39 -32.67
N MET A 7 2.87 -31.19 -32.60
CA MET A 7 3.06 -30.47 -31.35
C MET A 7 1.67 -30.08 -30.83
N GLY A 8 1.19 -30.81 -29.82
CA GLY A 8 0.09 -30.33 -28.98
C GLY A 8 0.42 -28.97 -28.38
N PRO A 9 -0.58 -28.17 -27.96
CA PRO A 9 -0.33 -26.84 -27.44
C PRO A 9 0.63 -26.91 -26.24
N SER A 10 1.83 -26.36 -26.42
CA SER A 10 2.75 -26.04 -25.33
C SER A 10 2.01 -25.15 -24.35
N THR A 11 1.69 -25.68 -23.16
CA THR A 11 1.19 -24.84 -22.07
C THR A 11 2.37 -24.05 -21.55
N GLU A 12 2.59 -22.89 -22.14
CA GLU A 12 3.61 -21.94 -21.71
C GLU A 12 3.45 -21.61 -20.22
N PRO A 13 4.55 -21.50 -19.46
CA PRO A 13 4.49 -21.16 -18.05
C PRO A 13 3.91 -19.74 -17.88
N ARG A 14 2.78 -19.65 -17.17
CA ARG A 14 2.12 -18.38 -16.84
C ARG A 14 1.75 -18.34 -15.37
N ILE A 15 1.91 -17.17 -14.75
CA ILE A 15 1.40 -16.87 -13.41
C ILE A 15 0.38 -15.76 -13.55
N GLU A 16 -0.82 -15.99 -13.05
CA GLU A 16 -1.91 -15.03 -13.13
C GLU A 16 -2.61 -14.93 -11.76
N LEU A 17 -2.44 -13.77 -11.12
CA LEU A 17 -3.19 -13.36 -9.94
C LEU A 17 -4.01 -12.14 -10.32
N ASN A 18 -5.33 -12.25 -10.24
CA ASN A 18 -6.26 -11.18 -10.61
C ASN A 18 -6.91 -10.62 -9.36
N GLU A 19 -6.67 -9.34 -9.08
CA GLU A 19 -7.30 -8.59 -7.98
C GLU A 19 -7.26 -9.29 -6.61
N ALA A 20 -6.18 -10.02 -6.33
CA ALA A 20 -6.01 -10.75 -5.09
C ALA A 20 -5.94 -9.78 -3.91
N LYS A 21 -6.63 -10.10 -2.81
CA LYS A 21 -6.56 -9.31 -1.58
C LYS A 21 -5.12 -9.20 -1.10
N ALA A 22 -4.65 -7.99 -0.82
CA ALA A 22 -3.25 -7.73 -0.52
C ALA A 22 -3.08 -6.76 0.66
N ALA A 23 -1.88 -6.79 1.23
CA ALA A 23 -1.36 -5.76 2.11
C ALA A 23 0.09 -5.49 1.69
N LEU A 24 0.54 -4.25 1.87
CA LEU A 24 1.90 -3.85 1.58
C LEU A 24 2.72 -3.80 2.85
N GLN A 25 3.97 -4.21 2.74
CA GLN A 25 4.99 -4.06 3.78
C GLN A 25 6.24 -3.46 3.16
N TRP A 26 6.87 -2.50 3.83
CA TRP A 26 8.18 -1.96 3.49
C TRP A 26 8.96 -1.64 4.76
N HIS A 27 10.27 -1.40 4.65
CA HIS A 27 11.11 -0.97 5.77
C HIS A 27 11.42 0.51 5.65
N HIS A 28 11.23 1.26 6.73
CA HIS A 28 11.70 2.63 6.87
C HIS A 28 12.49 2.73 8.18
N ASN A 29 13.77 3.11 8.10
CA ASN A 29 14.71 3.12 9.24
C ASN A 29 14.69 1.78 10.01
N ASP A 30 14.84 0.67 9.28
CA ASP A 30 14.80 -0.72 9.78
C ASP A 30 13.51 -1.14 10.51
N THR A 31 12.50 -0.27 10.50
CA THR A 31 11.21 -0.55 11.11
C THR A 31 10.21 -0.96 10.02
N PRO A 32 9.52 -2.10 10.14
CA PRO A 32 8.51 -2.49 9.18
C PRO A 32 7.30 -1.54 9.26
N ARG A 33 6.85 -1.12 8.09
CA ARG A 33 5.64 -0.32 7.85
C ARG A 33 4.65 -1.16 7.06
N TYR A 34 3.37 -0.88 7.28
CA TYR A 34 2.29 -1.65 6.68
C TYR A 34 1.23 -0.72 6.10
N LEU A 35 0.64 -1.15 5.00
CA LEU A 35 -0.59 -0.60 4.45
C LEU A 35 -1.53 -1.77 4.12
N SER A 36 -2.58 -1.92 4.92
CA SER A 36 -3.48 -3.07 4.90
C SER A 36 -4.96 -2.71 4.70
N GLU A 37 -5.31 -1.43 4.89
CA GLU A 37 -6.67 -0.93 4.76
C GLU A 37 -6.71 0.16 3.68
N GLY A 38 -7.76 0.15 2.87
CA GLY A 38 -8.10 1.27 1.99
C GLY A 38 -9.17 2.17 2.62
N ASP A 39 -9.55 3.22 1.88
CA ASP A 39 -10.61 4.16 2.26
C ASP A 39 -11.73 4.12 1.19
N PRO A 40 -12.98 3.79 1.54
CA PRO A 40 -13.52 3.50 2.88
C PRO A 40 -13.03 2.16 3.45
N LYS A 41 -13.10 1.98 4.77
CA LYS A 41 -12.55 0.83 5.52
C LYS A 41 -12.96 -0.56 5.00
N ALA A 42 -14.12 -0.67 4.35
CA ALA A 42 -14.59 -1.93 3.75
C ALA A 42 -13.87 -2.28 2.44
N SER A 43 -13.18 -1.32 1.82
CA SER A 43 -12.49 -1.49 0.55
C SER A 43 -11.12 -2.13 0.74
N LEU A 44 -10.82 -3.10 -0.13
CA LEU A 44 -9.63 -3.91 -0.04
C LEU A 44 -8.55 -3.42 -1.00
N ILE A 45 -7.31 -3.43 -0.54
CA ILE A 45 -6.16 -3.30 -1.42
C ILE A 45 -6.05 -4.58 -2.25
N LYS A 46 -5.86 -4.41 -3.56
CA LYS A 46 -5.81 -5.51 -4.52
C LYS A 46 -4.44 -5.58 -5.19
N LEU A 47 -3.98 -6.78 -5.44
CA LEU A 47 -2.76 -7.07 -6.19
C LEU A 47 -3.12 -7.82 -7.47
N THR A 48 -2.59 -7.35 -8.59
CA THR A 48 -2.61 -8.04 -9.87
C THR A 48 -1.19 -8.37 -10.29
N VAL A 49 -0.93 -9.65 -10.56
CA VAL A 49 0.35 -10.15 -11.07
C VAL A 49 0.09 -10.97 -12.32
N HIS A 50 0.56 -10.50 -13.47
CA HIS A 50 0.58 -11.28 -14.70
C HIS A 50 2.02 -11.50 -15.12
N LEU A 51 2.40 -12.75 -15.32
CA LEU A 51 3.71 -13.12 -15.83
C LEU A 51 3.53 -14.16 -16.93
N ASN A 52 4.13 -13.88 -18.07
CA ASN A 52 4.31 -14.85 -19.15
C ASN A 52 5.70 -14.65 -19.78
N THR A 53 5.97 -15.38 -20.86
CA THR A 53 7.27 -15.34 -21.54
C THR A 53 7.60 -14.01 -22.22
N THR A 54 6.61 -13.14 -22.42
CA THR A 54 6.73 -11.89 -23.19
C THR A 54 6.41 -10.63 -22.39
N SER A 55 5.64 -10.73 -21.31
CA SER A 55 5.20 -9.58 -20.53
C SER A 55 5.09 -9.89 -19.03
N ALA A 56 5.24 -8.84 -18.24
CA ALA A 56 5.12 -8.88 -16.80
C ALA A 56 4.38 -7.62 -16.31
N LEU A 57 3.38 -7.81 -15.46
CA LEU A 57 2.60 -6.77 -14.80
C LEU A 57 2.61 -7.03 -13.29
N PHE A 58 2.96 -6.00 -12.53
CA PHE A 58 2.84 -5.97 -11.08
C PHE A 58 2.13 -4.67 -10.71
N ALA A 59 0.84 -4.77 -10.41
CA ALA A 59 0.00 -3.62 -10.12
C ALA A 59 -0.69 -3.80 -8.77
N ILE A 60 -0.62 -2.77 -7.93
CA ILE A 60 -1.35 -2.71 -6.67
C ILE A 60 -2.36 -1.58 -6.75
N GLN A 61 -3.61 -1.89 -6.41
CA GLN A 61 -4.73 -0.96 -6.39
C GLN A 61 -5.09 -0.63 -4.94
N ILE A 62 -5.06 0.65 -4.60
CA ILE A 62 -5.37 1.13 -3.25
C ILE A 62 -6.61 2.01 -3.36
N PRO A 63 -7.76 1.56 -2.83
CA PRO A 63 -8.98 2.35 -2.83
C PRO A 63 -8.84 3.52 -1.85
N ILE A 64 -9.31 4.69 -2.28
CA ILE A 64 -9.28 5.91 -1.49
C ILE A 64 -10.53 6.75 -1.73
N ALA A 65 -11.09 7.32 -0.65
CA ALA A 65 -12.19 8.26 -0.71
C ALA A 65 -11.65 9.69 -0.64
N TYR A 66 -12.16 10.57 -1.48
CA TYR A 66 -11.84 11.99 -1.42
C TYR A 66 -13.03 12.75 -0.86
N LYS A 67 -12.82 13.60 0.16
CA LYS A 67 -13.90 14.38 0.79
C LYS A 67 -14.68 15.23 -0.21
N GLN A 68 -14.01 15.69 -1.27
CA GLN A 68 -14.57 16.58 -2.29
C GLN A 68 -15.35 15.82 -3.39
N TYR A 69 -15.23 14.48 -3.44
CA TYR A 69 -15.84 13.65 -4.49
C TYR A 69 -16.64 12.51 -3.87
N THR A 70 -17.91 12.37 -4.27
CA THR A 70 -18.80 11.30 -3.79
C THR A 70 -18.42 9.91 -4.28
N LYS A 71 -17.44 9.78 -5.17
CA LYS A 71 -17.00 8.51 -5.77
C LYS A 71 -15.69 8.05 -5.14
N ALA A 72 -15.68 6.79 -4.68
CA ALA A 72 -14.45 6.10 -4.35
C ALA A 72 -13.52 6.08 -5.58
N SER A 73 -12.24 6.31 -5.33
CA SER A 73 -11.19 6.39 -6.33
C SER A 73 -10.10 5.36 -6.04
N THR A 74 -9.14 5.21 -6.94
CA THR A 74 -8.07 4.21 -6.78
C THR A 74 -6.73 4.79 -7.16
N ILE A 75 -5.76 4.64 -6.26
CA ILE A 75 -4.35 4.89 -6.52
C ILE A 75 -3.74 3.59 -7.05
N TYR A 76 -2.94 3.69 -8.10
CA TYR A 76 -2.25 2.55 -8.70
C TYR A 76 -0.76 2.64 -8.43
N LEU A 77 -0.17 1.58 -7.87
CA LEU A 77 1.27 1.42 -7.77
C LEU A 77 1.70 0.39 -8.80
N HIS A 78 2.53 0.81 -9.75
CA HIS A 78 3.08 -0.09 -10.76
C HIS A 78 4.55 -0.33 -10.48
N ILE A 79 4.90 -1.61 -10.38
CA ILE A 79 6.28 -2.06 -10.25
C ILE A 79 6.75 -2.47 -11.63
N HIS A 80 7.65 -1.68 -12.21
CA HIS A 80 8.20 -1.97 -13.52
C HIS A 80 9.03 -3.27 -13.44
N PRO A 81 8.80 -4.29 -14.29
CA PRO A 81 9.50 -5.58 -14.15
C PRO A 81 11.03 -5.46 -14.18
N ARG A 82 11.57 -4.59 -15.03
CA ARG A 82 13.02 -4.27 -15.08
C ARG A 82 13.60 -3.66 -13.79
N SER A 83 12.76 -3.18 -12.88
CA SER A 83 13.21 -2.66 -11.58
C SER A 83 13.42 -3.75 -10.55
N ILE A 84 12.91 -4.97 -10.79
CA ILE A 84 12.97 -6.08 -9.85
C ILE A 84 14.33 -6.77 -9.97
N VAL A 85 15.15 -6.62 -8.93
CA VAL A 85 16.44 -7.32 -8.79
C VAL A 85 16.23 -8.77 -8.38
N SER A 86 15.27 -9.02 -7.49
CA SER A 86 14.90 -10.36 -7.07
C SER A 86 13.44 -10.42 -6.64
N LEU A 87 12.79 -11.53 -6.96
CA LEU A 87 11.46 -11.90 -6.49
C LEU A 87 11.56 -13.25 -5.79
N THR A 88 11.23 -13.31 -4.51
CA THR A 88 11.09 -14.56 -3.77
C THR A 88 9.70 -14.65 -3.16
N HIS A 89 9.22 -15.87 -2.92
CA HIS A 89 7.94 -16.11 -2.28
C HIS A 89 8.10 -16.95 -1.02
N SER A 90 7.22 -16.74 -0.06
CA SER A 90 7.17 -17.53 1.18
C SER A 90 5.75 -17.57 1.72
N ILE A 91 5.40 -18.62 2.47
CA ILE A 91 4.13 -18.67 3.21
C ILE A 91 4.41 -18.24 4.65
N GLN A 92 3.74 -17.18 5.10
CA GLN A 92 3.87 -16.68 6.47
C GLN A 92 2.63 -17.04 7.28
N GLN A 93 2.81 -17.77 8.38
CA GLN A 93 1.71 -18.24 9.25
C GLN A 93 1.49 -17.34 10.48
N ASN A 94 2.52 -16.63 10.94
CA ASN A 94 2.43 -15.70 12.06
C ASN A 94 2.37 -14.28 11.50
N LEU A 95 1.18 -13.88 11.05
CA LEU A 95 0.98 -12.57 10.46
C LEU A 95 1.05 -11.46 11.52
N PRO A 96 1.66 -10.30 11.22
CA PRO A 96 1.65 -9.12 12.09
C PRO A 96 0.22 -8.62 12.37
N ASP A 97 -0.02 -8.05 13.55
CA ASP A 97 -1.35 -7.54 13.95
C ASP A 97 -1.94 -6.54 12.95
N ALA A 98 -1.10 -5.74 12.29
CA ALA A 98 -1.51 -4.77 11.28
C ALA A 98 -2.16 -5.39 10.03
N VAL A 99 -1.82 -6.64 9.70
CA VAL A 99 -2.32 -7.33 8.49
C VAL A 99 -3.29 -8.47 8.82
N LYS A 100 -3.36 -8.92 10.08
CA LYS A 100 -4.33 -9.94 10.53
C LYS A 100 -5.77 -9.65 10.08
N PRO A 101 -6.31 -8.42 10.22
CA PRO A 101 -7.69 -8.14 9.78
C PRO A 101 -7.96 -8.40 8.28
N VAL A 102 -6.90 -8.38 7.46
CA VAL A 102 -6.99 -8.63 6.02
C VAL A 102 -7.09 -10.14 5.73
N PHE A 103 -6.35 -10.97 6.44
CA PHE A 103 -6.18 -12.38 6.08
C PHE A 103 -6.80 -13.37 7.09
N CYS A 104 -7.24 -12.92 8.27
CA CYS A 104 -7.94 -13.74 9.24
C CYS A 104 -9.40 -13.98 8.81
N CYS A 105 -9.75 -15.25 8.60
CA CYS A 105 -11.13 -15.73 8.64
C CYS A 105 -11.35 -16.43 9.99
N ALA A 106 -12.55 -16.32 10.58
CA ALA A 106 -12.87 -16.71 11.95
C ALA A 106 -12.57 -18.18 12.35
N PHE A 107 -12.20 -19.04 11.39
CA PHE A 107 -12.01 -20.48 11.60
C PHE A 107 -10.76 -21.07 10.92
N ALA A 108 -9.86 -20.25 10.36
CA ALA A 108 -8.70 -20.75 9.61
C ALA A 108 -7.36 -20.27 10.20
N SER A 109 -6.37 -21.16 10.20
CA SER A 109 -4.96 -20.79 10.41
C SER A 109 -4.61 -19.63 9.48
N THR A 110 -4.13 -18.53 10.05
CA THR A 110 -3.96 -17.29 9.30
C THR A 110 -2.63 -17.31 8.56
N SER A 111 -2.62 -17.81 7.33
CA SER A 111 -1.44 -17.74 6.47
C SER A 111 -1.63 -16.75 5.32
N ALA A 112 -0.54 -16.13 4.89
CA ALA A 112 -0.51 -15.33 3.68
C ALA A 112 0.68 -15.75 2.80
N LEU A 113 0.49 -15.69 1.49
CA LEU A 113 1.57 -15.76 0.52
C LEU A 113 2.26 -14.38 0.49
N CYS A 114 3.52 -14.34 0.90
CA CYS A 114 4.35 -13.15 0.86
C CYS A 114 5.17 -13.16 -0.43
N LEU A 115 5.10 -12.06 -1.19
CA LEU A 115 5.96 -11.80 -2.33
C LEU A 115 7.00 -10.75 -1.91
N ASN A 116 8.25 -11.18 -1.79
CA ASN A 116 9.35 -10.31 -1.40
C ASN A 116 10.06 -9.81 -2.66
N LEU A 117 9.93 -8.51 -2.90
CA LEU A 117 10.49 -7.81 -4.05
C LEU A 117 11.68 -6.97 -3.60
N LYS A 118 12.85 -7.18 -4.20
CA LYS A 118 13.97 -6.25 -4.11
C LYS A 118 13.98 -5.40 -5.36
N LEU A 119 13.87 -4.08 -5.19
CA LEU A 119 13.85 -3.13 -6.30
C LEU A 119 15.17 -2.36 -6.38
N ASN A 120 15.64 -2.04 -7.59
CA ASN A 120 16.77 -1.14 -7.83
C ASN A 120 16.33 0.28 -8.26
N ASN A 121 15.06 0.46 -8.60
CA ASN A 121 14.48 1.71 -9.06
C ASN A 121 13.18 2.01 -8.29
N PRO A 122 12.74 3.28 -8.25
CA PRO A 122 11.49 3.69 -7.64
C PRO A 122 10.25 3.01 -8.23
N VAL A 123 9.26 2.74 -7.38
CA VAL A 123 7.91 2.35 -7.79
C VAL A 123 7.21 3.56 -8.41
N THR A 124 6.53 3.37 -9.53
CA THR A 124 5.73 4.44 -10.14
C THR A 124 4.36 4.49 -9.48
N ILE A 125 4.00 5.64 -8.92
CA ILE A 125 2.70 5.89 -8.29
C ILE A 125 1.85 6.70 -9.28
N PHE A 126 0.72 6.14 -9.71
CA PHE A 126 -0.26 6.84 -10.53
C PHE A 126 -1.42 7.29 -9.66
N VAL A 127 -1.62 8.61 -9.66
CA VAL A 127 -2.66 9.30 -8.91
C VAL A 127 -3.73 9.81 -9.87
N PRO A 128 -5.03 9.65 -9.58
CA PRO A 128 -6.09 10.17 -10.44
C PRO A 128 -5.97 11.69 -10.68
N ASN A 129 -6.03 12.11 -11.95
CA ASN A 129 -5.75 13.50 -12.37
C ASN A 129 -6.79 14.55 -11.91
N PHE A 130 -7.97 14.16 -11.41
CA PHE A 130 -8.91 15.13 -10.83
C PHE A 130 -8.47 15.65 -9.45
N ILE A 131 -7.34 15.15 -8.94
CA ILE A 131 -6.71 15.59 -7.69
C ILE A 131 -5.69 16.68 -8.05
N ASN A 132 -6.17 17.88 -8.38
CA ASN A 132 -5.30 19.03 -8.65
C ASN A 132 -4.80 19.74 -7.38
N GLU A 133 -5.30 19.36 -6.20
CA GLU A 133 -4.83 19.84 -4.91
C GLU A 133 -4.10 18.71 -4.16
N PRO A 134 -2.98 18.99 -3.46
CA PRO A 134 -2.44 18.05 -2.50
C PRO A 134 -3.54 17.66 -1.53
N VAL A 135 -3.62 16.37 -1.16
CA VAL A 135 -4.57 15.91 -0.15
C VAL A 135 -4.16 16.50 1.19
N THR A 136 -4.57 17.74 1.39
CA THR A 136 -4.32 18.51 2.58
C THR A 136 -5.22 17.91 3.65
N ALA A 137 -4.59 17.24 4.61
CA ALA A 137 -5.17 17.15 5.92
C ALA A 137 -5.39 18.58 6.41
N GLN A 138 -6.61 19.11 6.30
CA GLN A 138 -6.90 20.40 6.91
C GLN A 138 -6.61 20.28 8.41
N PRO A 139 -5.81 21.18 8.99
CA PRO A 139 -5.59 21.22 10.42
C PRO A 139 -6.95 21.40 11.08
N SER A 140 -7.27 20.58 12.08
CA SER A 140 -8.42 20.81 12.95
C SER A 140 -8.27 22.21 13.55
N THR A 141 -9.07 23.17 13.08
CA THR A 141 -9.09 24.53 13.60
C THR A 141 -9.42 24.53 15.10
N PRO A 142 -8.72 25.31 15.93
CA PRO A 142 -8.99 25.40 17.36
C PRO A 142 -10.19 26.32 17.58
N ASN A 143 -11.39 25.75 17.74
CA ASN A 143 -12.52 26.53 18.23
C ASN A 143 -12.61 26.43 19.77
N HIS A 144 -12.74 27.62 20.35
CA HIS A 144 -12.69 28.03 21.75
C HIS A 144 -13.49 27.19 22.78
N PRO A 145 -13.18 27.32 24.08
CA PRO A 145 -13.61 26.40 25.12
C PRO A 145 -15.01 26.76 25.64
N HIS A 146 -15.98 25.87 25.42
CA HIS A 146 -17.19 25.84 26.24
C HIS A 146 -17.09 24.72 27.27
N LYS A 147 -17.04 25.13 28.54
CA LYS A 147 -17.12 24.26 29.72
C LYS A 147 -18.30 23.31 29.62
N ARG A 148 -18.04 22.00 29.59
CA ARG A 148 -18.83 21.02 30.32
C ARG A 148 -17.98 19.81 30.69
N LYS A 149 -18.16 19.41 31.94
CA LYS A 149 -17.34 18.52 32.75
C LYS A 149 -17.78 17.07 32.51
N ARG A 150 -16.80 16.16 32.61
CA ARG A 150 -16.90 14.77 33.09
C ARG A 150 -16.84 13.65 32.03
N SER A 151 -15.69 12.96 32.09
CA SER A 151 -15.48 11.53 31.83
C SER A 151 -15.58 11.04 30.38
N GLN A 152 -14.46 11.08 29.66
CA GLN A 152 -14.16 10.05 28.65
C GLN A 152 -12.64 9.90 28.43
N ASP A 153 -11.85 9.85 29.51
CA ASP A 153 -10.57 9.15 29.44
C ASP A 153 -10.89 7.66 29.59
N LEU A 154 -10.78 6.88 28.50
CA LEU A 154 -10.51 5.42 28.46
C LEU A 154 -10.97 4.69 27.18
N ILE A 155 -11.38 5.37 26.10
CA ILE A 155 -11.73 4.67 24.84
C ILE A 155 -11.07 5.37 23.65
N ASP A 156 -9.74 5.33 23.58
CA ASP A 156 -9.01 5.86 22.41
C ASP A 156 -7.95 4.87 21.87
N LYS A 157 -8.19 3.56 22.06
CA LYS A 157 -7.29 2.49 21.59
C LYS A 157 -7.92 1.40 20.73
N ARG A 158 -9.11 1.61 20.13
CA ARG A 158 -9.63 0.66 19.13
C ARG A 158 -10.25 1.39 17.94
N GLY A 159 -9.56 1.30 16.80
CA GLY A 159 -10.19 1.50 15.49
C GLY A 159 -10.06 2.89 14.88
N ARG A 160 -8.90 3.56 15.00
CA ARG A 160 -8.65 4.78 14.22
C ARG A 160 -8.58 4.41 12.74
N ILE A 161 -9.65 4.73 12.02
CA ILE A 161 -9.76 4.58 10.56
C ILE A 161 -8.59 5.34 9.93
N PRO A 162 -7.76 4.73 9.06
CA PRO A 162 -6.82 5.50 8.28
C PRO A 162 -7.65 6.36 7.32
N SER A 163 -7.70 7.66 7.60
CA SER A 163 -8.27 8.61 6.64
C SER A 163 -7.41 8.59 5.37
N ALA A 164 -7.96 9.05 4.25
CA ALA A 164 -7.21 9.33 3.03
C ALA A 164 -5.82 9.96 3.29
N ALA A 165 -5.71 10.91 4.24
CA ALA A 165 -4.44 11.53 4.62
C ALA A 165 -3.40 10.51 5.15
N VAL A 166 -3.81 9.58 6.00
CA VAL A 166 -2.91 8.52 6.51
C VAL A 166 -2.44 7.61 5.38
N ILE A 167 -3.32 7.27 4.43
CA ILE A 167 -2.95 6.47 3.25
C ILE A 167 -1.92 7.23 2.41
N TRP A 168 -2.12 8.53 2.19
CA TRP A 168 -1.17 9.38 1.48
C TRP A 168 0.19 9.48 2.16
N ASP A 169 0.22 9.73 3.46
CA ASP A 169 1.48 9.80 4.23
C ASP A 169 2.27 8.50 4.09
N ARG A 170 1.58 7.35 4.11
CA ARG A 170 2.20 6.03 3.91
C ARG A 170 2.74 5.83 2.51
N LEU A 171 2.04 6.34 1.49
CA LEU A 171 2.49 6.27 0.11
C LEU A 171 3.70 7.18 -0.15
N LEU A 172 3.72 8.37 0.44
CA LEU A 172 4.88 9.27 0.39
C LEU A 172 6.08 8.68 1.14
N GLU A 173 5.86 8.06 2.30
CA GLU A 173 6.91 7.32 3.03
C GLU A 173 7.46 6.17 2.19
N LEU A 174 6.59 5.39 1.54
CA LEU A 174 7.00 4.33 0.62
C LEU A 174 7.79 4.89 -0.56
N GLU A 175 7.30 5.94 -1.23
CA GLU A 175 8.00 6.58 -2.35
C GLU A 175 9.41 7.04 -1.94
N ALA A 176 9.54 7.72 -0.80
CA ALA A 176 10.82 8.21 -0.29
C ALA A 176 11.82 7.08 -0.04
N VAL A 177 11.36 5.96 0.54
CA VAL A 177 12.18 4.76 0.75
C VAL A 177 12.67 4.20 -0.58
N VAL A 178 11.79 4.06 -1.58
CA VAL A 178 12.20 3.47 -2.87
C VAL A 178 13.07 4.45 -3.69
N GLN A 179 12.89 5.76 -3.54
CA GLN A 179 13.73 6.78 -4.19
C GLN A 179 15.08 7.00 -3.49
N ARG A 180 15.39 6.33 -2.37
CA ARG A 180 16.58 6.60 -1.53
C ARG A 180 16.73 8.08 -1.17
N ARG A 181 15.63 8.81 -1.00
CA ARG A 181 15.67 10.21 -0.64
C ARG A 181 15.98 10.30 0.86
N PRO A 182 17.06 10.98 1.30
CA PRO A 182 17.23 11.25 2.73
C PRO A 182 16.03 12.08 3.22
N PRO A 183 15.54 11.85 4.45
CA PRO A 183 14.43 12.60 4.99
C PRO A 183 14.75 14.10 4.92
N SER A 184 13.81 14.89 4.40
CA SER A 184 13.91 16.34 4.43
C SER A 184 13.89 16.77 5.90
N ILE A 185 15.08 17.04 6.42
CA ILE A 185 15.24 17.73 7.68
C ILE A 185 14.70 19.14 7.42
N THR A 186 13.52 19.44 7.94
CA THR A 186 13.08 20.82 8.05
C THR A 186 14.01 21.47 9.08
N THR A 187 15.04 22.14 8.59
CA THR A 187 15.86 23.03 9.41
C THR A 187 14.96 24.16 9.85
N GLU A 188 14.41 24.07 11.07
CA GLU A 188 13.95 25.26 11.75
C GLU A 188 15.18 26.11 12.04
N ASP A 189 15.29 27.16 11.24
CA ASP A 189 16.17 28.30 11.43
C ASP A 189 15.91 28.89 12.82
N SER A 190 16.78 28.54 13.77
CA SER A 190 16.90 29.25 15.06
C SER A 190 18.14 30.13 15.02
N SER A 191 18.15 31.04 14.05
CA SER A 191 18.86 32.30 14.19
C SER A 191 18.10 33.17 15.18
N GLN A 192 18.66 33.36 16.38
CA GLN A 192 18.53 34.50 17.32
C GLN A 192 18.46 34.00 18.76
N TYR A 193 19.57 34.11 19.50
CA TYR A 193 19.69 35.02 20.64
C TYR A 193 21.17 35.35 20.84
N ALA A 194 21.41 36.61 21.17
CA ALA A 194 22.68 37.30 21.25
C ALA A 194 23.66 36.73 22.29
#